data_AF-A0A958G964-F1
#
_entry.id   AF-A0A958G964-F1
#
_cell.length_a   1.000
_cell.length_b   1.000
_cell.length_c   1.000
_cell.angle_alpha   90.00
_cell.angle_beta   90.00
_cell.angle_gamma   90.00
#
_symmetry.space_group_name_H-M   'P 1'
#
loop_
_entity.id
_entity.type
_entity.pdbx_description
1 polymer ?
#
loop_
_entity_poly.entity_id
_entity_poly.type
_entity_poly.pdbx_seq_one_letter_code
_entity_poly.pdbx_strand_id
1 'polypeptide(L)'
;DRLEEYSAAPLGKRYREFIVQELKPYIDRNYRTRPEREHTATIGSSMGGLVSFLLVWQHSEVFSMAGCFSPSFIYQKNQAIKLIKQSDPPGLPVKLMMDCGGIGGERLLLRGCKRVLRLLRRKGLNDDALEFHHYPEARHSERDWAERLEKHLIFLYSKI
;
A
#
# COMPACT_ATOMS: atom_id res chain seq x y z
N ASP A 1 -16.23 5.13 -10.63
CA ASP A 1 -16.27 5.26 -9.16
C ASP A 1 -14.87 4.89 -8.65
N ARG A 2 -14.22 5.80 -7.91
CA ARG A 2 -12.84 5.62 -7.43
C ARG A 2 -12.71 4.43 -6.46
N LEU A 3 -13.77 4.07 -5.74
CA LEU A 3 -13.74 2.93 -4.83
C LEU A 3 -13.52 1.60 -5.58
N GLU A 4 -14.08 1.46 -6.77
CA GLU A 4 -13.89 0.26 -7.57
C GLU A 4 -12.53 0.26 -8.29
N GLU A 5 -12.09 1.42 -8.80
CA GLU A 5 -10.78 1.61 -9.44
C GLU A 5 -9.60 1.38 -8.49
N TYR A 6 -9.78 1.51 -7.17
CA TYR A 6 -8.71 1.29 -6.19
C TYR A 6 -8.77 -0.10 -5.55
N SER A 7 -9.74 -0.91 -5.95
CA SER A 7 -9.99 -2.23 -5.34
C SER A 7 -9.19 -3.36 -6.02
N ALA A 8 -9.39 -4.58 -5.53
CA ALA A 8 -8.89 -5.81 -6.16
C ALA A 8 -9.76 -6.29 -7.36
N ALA A 9 -10.83 -5.57 -7.70
CA ALA A 9 -11.73 -5.92 -8.79
C ALA A 9 -11.09 -5.68 -10.18
N PRO A 10 -11.71 -6.14 -11.29
CA PRO A 10 -11.17 -5.95 -12.64
C PRO A 10 -10.89 -4.49 -13.01
N LEU A 11 -11.74 -3.55 -12.60
CA LEU A 11 -11.49 -2.13 -12.84
C LEU A 11 -10.26 -1.63 -12.07
N GLY A 12 -10.05 -2.13 -10.87
CA GLY A 12 -8.84 -1.80 -10.12
C GLY A 12 -7.57 -2.41 -10.68
N LYS A 13 -7.66 -3.59 -11.31
CA LYS A 13 -6.55 -4.14 -12.10
C LYS A 13 -6.19 -3.18 -13.25
N ARG A 14 -7.17 -2.71 -14.02
CA ARG A 14 -6.95 -1.75 -15.12
C ARG A 14 -6.34 -0.44 -14.63
N TYR A 15 -6.76 0.06 -13.48
CA TYR A 15 -6.16 1.26 -12.88
C TYR A 15 -4.68 1.06 -12.54
N ARG A 16 -4.31 -0.09 -11.95
CA ARG A 16 -2.91 -0.42 -11.69
C ARG A 16 -2.09 -0.58 -12.97
N GLU A 17 -2.65 -1.25 -13.98
CA GLU A 17 -2.03 -1.38 -15.31
C GLU A 17 -1.79 0.00 -15.95
N PHE A 18 -2.78 0.90 -15.92
CA PHE A 18 -2.64 2.28 -16.39
C PHE A 18 -1.49 3.02 -15.68
N ILE A 19 -1.40 2.91 -14.36
CA ILE A 19 -0.30 3.53 -13.60
C ILE A 19 1.06 3.03 -14.08
N VAL A 20 1.19 1.71 -14.21
CA VAL A 20 2.47 1.03 -14.50
C VAL A 20 2.89 1.21 -15.95
N GLN A 21 1.95 1.11 -16.89
CA GLN A 21 2.24 1.03 -18.32
C GLN A 21 2.17 2.39 -19.02
N GLU A 22 1.42 3.34 -18.47
CA GLU A 22 1.16 4.63 -19.11
C GLU A 22 1.66 5.81 -18.26
N LEU A 23 1.13 5.96 -17.04
CA LEU A 23 1.39 7.15 -16.22
C LEU A 23 2.83 7.25 -15.75
N LYS A 24 3.37 6.20 -15.11
CA LYS A 24 4.76 6.22 -14.60
C LYS A 24 5.77 6.42 -15.74
N PRO A 25 5.68 5.68 -16.88
CA PRO A 25 6.54 5.95 -18.03
C PRO A 25 6.40 7.36 -18.61
N TYR A 26 5.19 7.93 -18.62
CA TYR A 26 5.00 9.32 -19.02
C TYR A 26 5.72 10.29 -18.08
N ILE A 27 5.58 10.12 -16.76
CA ILE A 27 6.26 10.97 -15.77
C ILE A 27 7.78 10.87 -15.92
N ASP A 28 8.34 9.67 -16.03
CA ASP A 28 9.79 9.48 -16.14
C ASP A 28 10.38 10.07 -17.42
N ARG A 29 9.62 10.11 -18.52
CA ARG A 29 10.08 10.72 -19.78
C ARG A 29 10.01 12.25 -19.77
N ASN A 30 9.07 12.83 -19.03
CA ASN A 30 8.77 14.27 -19.09
C ASN A 30 9.38 15.07 -17.92
N TYR A 31 9.87 14.40 -16.87
CA TYR A 31 10.45 15.05 -15.70
C TYR A 31 11.79 14.39 -15.35
N ARG A 32 12.68 15.14 -14.68
CA ARG A 32 13.94 14.59 -14.14
C ARG A 32 13.67 13.73 -12.91
N THR A 33 13.24 12.49 -13.11
CA THR A 33 13.07 11.49 -12.05
C THR A 33 14.31 10.60 -11.95
N ARG A 34 14.38 9.83 -10.85
CA ARG A 34 15.19 8.61 -10.80
C ARG A 34 14.22 7.46 -11.09
N PRO A 35 14.19 6.91 -12.31
CA PRO A 35 13.11 6.04 -12.75
C PRO A 35 13.16 4.64 -12.11
N GLU A 36 14.30 4.26 -11.53
CA GLU A 36 14.53 2.95 -10.94
C GLU A 36 13.56 2.70 -9.77
N ARG A 37 13.17 1.43 -9.61
CA ARG A 37 12.21 1.00 -8.60
C ARG A 37 12.66 1.36 -7.18
N GLU A 38 13.97 1.36 -6.91
CA GLU A 38 14.60 1.70 -5.62
C GLU A 38 14.35 3.17 -5.23
N HIS A 39 13.94 4.01 -6.19
CA HIS A 39 13.59 5.40 -5.96
C HIS A 39 12.10 5.69 -6.14
N THR A 40 11.32 4.66 -6.47
CA THR A 40 9.90 4.77 -6.79
C THR A 40 9.05 4.20 -5.65
N ALA A 41 8.31 5.10 -4.98
CA ALA A 41 7.36 4.76 -3.94
C ALA A 41 5.92 5.12 -4.34
N THR A 42 4.93 4.45 -3.74
CA THR A 42 3.51 4.81 -3.81
C THR A 42 2.94 4.97 -2.41
N ILE A 43 2.06 5.94 -2.21
CA ILE A 43 1.51 6.24 -0.90
C ILE A 43 0.05 6.64 -0.99
N GLY A 44 -0.75 6.21 -0.03
CA GLY A 44 -2.17 6.54 -0.01
C GLY A 44 -2.88 6.13 1.28
N SER A 45 -4.07 6.69 1.49
CA SER A 45 -4.94 6.39 2.62
C SER A 45 -6.21 5.65 2.22
N SER A 46 -6.79 4.85 3.12
CA SER A 46 -8.04 4.14 2.89
C SER A 46 -8.00 3.25 1.63
N MET A 47 -8.83 3.53 0.63
CA MET A 47 -8.75 2.88 -0.69
C MET A 47 -7.44 3.19 -1.43
N GLY A 48 -6.91 4.42 -1.29
CA GLY A 48 -5.58 4.80 -1.76
C GLY A 48 -4.49 3.93 -1.12
N GLY A 49 -4.59 3.66 0.18
CA GLY A 49 -3.67 2.77 0.88
C GLY A 49 -3.75 1.33 0.38
N LEU A 50 -4.96 0.84 0.06
CA LEU A 50 -5.15 -0.47 -0.56
C LEU A 50 -4.48 -0.55 -1.93
N VAL A 51 -4.71 0.43 -2.82
CA VAL A 51 -4.14 0.37 -4.17
C VAL A 51 -2.63 0.58 -4.15
N SER A 52 -2.09 1.44 -3.27
CA SER A 52 -0.64 1.58 -3.06
C SER A 52 0.00 0.26 -2.63
N PHE A 53 -0.61 -0.46 -1.69
CA PHE A 53 -0.17 -1.81 -1.34
C PHE A 53 -0.19 -2.75 -2.56
N LEU A 54 -1.29 -2.78 -3.32
CA LEU A 54 -1.44 -3.69 -4.46
C LEU A 54 -0.47 -3.38 -5.61
N LEU A 55 -0.11 -2.11 -5.82
CA LEU A 55 0.90 -1.71 -6.79
C LEU A 55 2.26 -2.34 -6.47
N VAL A 56 2.75 -2.22 -5.23
CA VAL A 56 4.01 -2.88 -4.83
C VAL A 56 3.90 -4.40 -4.82
N TRP A 57 2.76 -4.92 -4.35
CA TRP A 57 2.54 -6.36 -4.23
C TRP A 57 2.52 -7.08 -5.60
N GLN A 58 1.97 -6.43 -6.63
CA GLN A 58 1.80 -7.03 -7.96
C GLN A 58 2.80 -6.53 -9.01
N HIS A 59 3.40 -5.35 -8.79
CA HIS A 59 4.29 -4.67 -9.73
C HIS A 59 5.60 -4.26 -9.05
N SER A 60 6.20 -5.20 -8.32
CA SER A 60 7.42 -4.97 -7.54
C SER A 60 8.62 -4.58 -8.41
N GLU A 61 8.58 -4.83 -9.71
CA GLU A 61 9.54 -4.40 -10.73
C GLU A 61 9.49 -2.89 -11.02
N VAL A 62 8.38 -2.22 -10.68
CA VAL A 62 8.20 -0.76 -10.87
C VAL A 62 8.20 -0.02 -9.54
N PHE A 63 7.48 -0.54 -8.53
CA PHE A 63 7.37 0.07 -7.21
C PHE A 63 8.04 -0.81 -6.16
N SER A 64 9.07 -0.30 -5.47
CA SER A 64 9.73 -1.03 -4.38
C SER A 64 9.18 -0.68 -2.99
N MET A 65 8.39 0.38 -2.89
CA MET A 65 8.06 1.02 -1.61
C MET A 65 6.60 1.42 -1.56
N ALA A 66 5.88 1.04 -0.50
CA ALA A 66 4.54 1.56 -0.24
C ALA A 66 4.34 2.06 1.19
N GLY A 67 3.74 3.24 1.31
CA GLY A 67 3.13 3.73 2.53
C GLY A 67 1.61 3.59 2.47
N CYS A 68 1.00 2.91 3.44
CA CYS A 68 -0.44 2.66 3.41
C CYS A 68 -1.09 3.06 4.73
N PHE A 69 -1.81 4.18 4.70
CA PHE A 69 -2.56 4.65 5.86
C PHE A 69 -3.95 4.03 5.89
N SER A 70 -4.31 3.38 6.99
CA SER A 70 -5.62 2.75 7.20
C SER A 70 -6.16 1.97 5.98
N PRO A 71 -5.38 1.05 5.35
CA PRO A 71 -5.73 0.46 4.06
C PRO A 71 -7.02 -0.38 4.13
N SER A 72 -7.91 -0.15 3.16
CA SER A 72 -9.26 -0.74 3.10
C SER A 72 -9.32 -2.20 2.62
N PHE A 73 -8.49 -3.08 3.18
CA PHE A 73 -8.37 -4.51 2.78
C PHE A 73 -9.67 -5.31 2.88
N ILE A 74 -10.60 -4.88 3.73
CA ILE A 74 -11.90 -5.53 3.95
C ILE A 74 -12.95 -5.19 2.89
N TYR A 75 -12.68 -4.20 2.04
CA TYR A 75 -13.59 -3.75 0.99
C TYR A 75 -14.00 -4.91 0.08
N GLN A 76 -15.22 -4.81 -0.47
CA GLN A 76 -15.86 -5.85 -1.31
C GLN A 76 -15.71 -7.27 -0.75
N LYS A 77 -16.12 -7.50 0.49
CA LYS A 77 -16.09 -8.83 1.14
C LYS A 77 -14.67 -9.44 1.17
N ASN A 78 -13.67 -8.61 1.49
CA ASN A 78 -12.26 -9.00 1.61
C ASN A 78 -11.62 -9.51 0.30
N GLN A 79 -12.04 -9.01 -0.87
CA GLN A 79 -11.45 -9.44 -2.14
C GLN A 79 -9.93 -9.27 -2.19
N ALA A 80 -9.40 -8.15 -1.69
CA ALA A 80 -7.95 -7.92 -1.61
C ALA A 80 -7.23 -8.98 -0.76
N ILE A 81 -7.81 -9.36 0.39
CA ILE A 81 -7.22 -10.40 1.25
C ILE A 81 -7.21 -11.76 0.53
N LYS A 82 -8.25 -12.08 -0.25
CA LYS A 82 -8.29 -13.32 -1.06
C LYS A 82 -7.21 -13.30 -2.13
N LEU A 83 -7.06 -12.19 -2.85
CA LEU A 83 -6.01 -11.98 -3.86
C LEU A 83 -4.63 -12.19 -3.23
N ILE A 84 -4.32 -11.48 -2.13
CA ILE A 84 -3.03 -11.60 -1.43
C ILE A 84 -2.76 -13.04 -1.02
N LYS A 85 -3.77 -13.75 -0.50
CA LYS A 85 -3.63 -15.15 -0.09
C LYS A 85 -3.24 -16.05 -1.27
N GLN A 86 -3.81 -15.82 -2.44
CA GLN A 86 -3.67 -16.64 -3.65
C GLN A 86 -2.43 -16.31 -4.49
N SER A 87 -1.88 -15.10 -4.36
CA SER A 87 -0.67 -14.67 -5.06
C SER A 87 0.60 -15.04 -4.28
N ASP A 88 1.70 -15.28 -4.98
CA ASP A 88 3.03 -15.30 -4.39
C ASP A 88 3.44 -13.91 -3.86
N PRO A 89 4.35 -13.84 -2.87
CA PRO A 89 4.95 -12.56 -2.48
C PRO A 89 5.74 -11.94 -3.64
N PRO A 90 6.03 -10.62 -3.59
CA PRO A 90 6.94 -9.97 -4.52
C PRO A 90 8.23 -10.75 -4.73
N GLY A 91 8.63 -10.91 -6.00
CA GLY A 91 9.88 -11.59 -6.36
C GLY A 91 11.14 -10.73 -6.16
N LEU A 92 10.96 -9.43 -5.91
CA LEU A 92 12.02 -8.47 -5.64
C LEU A 92 11.85 -7.87 -4.22
N PRO A 93 12.94 -7.42 -3.57
CA PRO A 93 12.86 -6.80 -2.24
C PRO A 93 11.96 -5.57 -2.21
N VAL A 94 11.04 -5.48 -1.25
CA VAL A 94 10.12 -4.35 -1.09
C VAL A 94 10.11 -3.83 0.36
N LYS A 95 9.76 -2.56 0.54
CA LYS A 95 9.47 -1.95 1.84
C LYS A 95 8.00 -1.56 1.91
N LEU A 96 7.29 -2.07 2.91
CA LEU A 96 5.88 -1.79 3.17
C LEU A 96 5.74 -1.20 4.57
N MET A 97 5.32 0.06 4.65
CA MET A 97 4.89 0.65 5.91
C MET A 97 3.38 0.80 5.88
N MET A 98 2.73 0.26 6.90
CA MET A 98 1.29 0.39 7.07
C MET A 98 0.96 0.99 8.43
N ASP A 99 -0.12 1.74 8.50
CA ASP A 99 -0.71 2.10 9.78
C ASP A 99 -2.22 1.99 9.79
N CYS A 100 -2.80 2.09 10.99
CA CYS A 100 -4.24 2.16 11.16
C CYS A 100 -4.56 2.91 12.46
N GLY A 101 -5.65 3.67 12.45
CA GLY A 101 -6.21 4.30 13.65
C GLY A 101 -6.97 3.31 14.54
N GLY A 102 -7.67 3.83 15.55
CA GLY A 102 -8.50 3.02 16.47
C GLY A 102 -9.90 3.59 16.77
N ILE A 103 -10.22 4.79 16.29
CA ILE A 103 -11.52 5.44 16.52
C ILE A 103 -12.49 5.22 15.36
N GLY A 104 -13.73 4.86 15.67
CA GLY A 104 -14.81 4.73 14.70
C GLY A 104 -14.56 3.62 13.68
N GLY A 105 -14.68 3.96 12.38
CA GLY A 105 -14.50 3.02 11.26
C GLY A 105 -13.13 2.35 11.20
N GLU A 106 -12.10 2.98 11.78
CA GLU A 106 -10.74 2.43 11.89
C GLU A 106 -10.70 1.06 12.59
N ARG A 107 -11.58 0.81 13.57
CA ARG A 107 -11.61 -0.48 14.28
C ARG A 107 -11.85 -1.66 13.34
N LEU A 108 -12.66 -1.44 12.30
CA LEU A 108 -12.95 -2.46 11.32
C LEU A 108 -11.76 -2.63 10.33
N LEU A 109 -11.16 -1.52 9.91
CA LEU A 109 -9.97 -1.51 9.04
C LEU A 109 -8.77 -2.18 9.72
N LEU A 110 -8.58 -1.94 11.02
CA LEU A 110 -7.53 -2.55 11.83
C LEU A 110 -7.63 -4.08 11.83
N ARG A 111 -8.84 -4.64 11.86
CA ARG A 111 -9.05 -6.10 11.74
C ARG A 111 -8.58 -6.61 10.37
N GLY A 112 -8.82 -5.84 9.31
CA GLY A 112 -8.30 -6.10 7.96
C GLY A 112 -6.77 -6.08 7.93
N CYS A 113 -6.17 -4.99 8.41
CA CYS A 113 -4.73 -4.81 8.48
C CYS A 113 -4.06 -5.96 9.24
N LYS A 114 -4.54 -6.32 10.43
CA LYS A 114 -4.03 -7.46 11.22
C LYS A 114 -4.14 -8.81 10.51
N ARG A 115 -5.14 -9.00 9.65
CA ARG A 115 -5.25 -10.22 8.82
C ARG A 115 -4.20 -10.22 7.72
N VAL A 116 -4.01 -9.09 7.04
CA VAL A 116 -2.99 -8.95 6.00
C VAL A 116 -1.59 -9.09 6.59
N LEU A 117 -1.24 -8.40 7.68
CA LEU A 117 0.06 -8.53 8.35
C LEU A 117 0.44 -9.99 8.63
N ARG A 118 -0.50 -10.77 9.19
CA ARG A 118 -0.26 -12.21 9.43
C ARG A 118 -0.04 -13.00 8.14
N LEU A 119 -0.73 -12.67 7.05
CA LEU A 119 -0.52 -13.30 5.76
C LEU A 119 0.86 -12.94 5.18
N LEU A 120 1.26 -11.67 5.25
CA LEU A 120 2.56 -11.22 4.75
C LEU A 120 3.72 -11.89 5.49
N ARG A 121 3.64 -11.95 6.83
CA ARG A 121 4.64 -12.65 7.66
C ARG A 121 4.73 -14.14 7.32
N ARG A 122 3.60 -14.81 7.12
CA ARG A 122 3.57 -16.22 6.67
C ARG A 122 4.15 -16.42 5.27
N LYS A 123 4.15 -15.38 4.44
CA LYS A 123 4.75 -15.37 3.10
C LYS A 123 6.22 -14.92 3.11
N GLY A 124 6.83 -14.73 4.28
CA GLY A 124 8.27 -14.51 4.42
C GLY A 124 8.72 -13.05 4.49
N LEU A 125 7.81 -12.07 4.50
CA LEU A 125 8.20 -10.67 4.73
C LEU A 125 8.69 -10.52 6.18
N ASN A 126 9.91 -10.03 6.38
CA ASN A 126 10.52 -9.82 7.69
C ASN A 126 10.34 -8.36 8.17
N ASP A 127 10.98 -7.99 9.27
CA ASP A 127 10.88 -6.64 9.85
C ASP A 127 11.54 -5.56 8.97
N ASP A 128 12.54 -5.93 8.16
CA ASP A 128 13.20 -5.01 7.23
C ASP A 128 12.27 -4.61 6.06
N ALA A 129 11.37 -5.52 5.68
CA ALA A 129 10.45 -5.34 4.56
C ALA A 129 9.06 -4.84 4.98
N LEU A 130 8.67 -5.00 6.25
CA LEU A 130 7.30 -4.79 6.70
C LEU A 130 7.22 -4.17 8.09
N GLU A 131 6.76 -2.92 8.15
CA GLU A 131 6.51 -2.18 9.39
C GLU A 131 5.02 -1.84 9.56
N PHE A 132 4.51 -1.94 10.80
CA PHE A 132 3.13 -1.59 11.11
C PHE A 132 2.98 -0.79 12.40
N HIS A 133 2.18 0.27 12.34
CA HIS A 133 1.84 1.10 13.51
C HIS A 133 0.33 1.15 13.76
N HIS A 134 -0.06 1.02 15.02
CA HIS A 134 -1.43 1.24 15.45
C HIS A 134 -1.49 2.53 16.27
N TYR A 135 -2.38 3.44 15.89
CA TYR A 135 -2.61 4.73 16.56
C TYR A 135 -4.03 4.73 17.16
N PRO A 136 -4.23 4.26 18.41
CA PRO A 136 -5.56 3.98 18.96
C PRO A 136 -6.49 5.19 18.97
N GLU A 137 -5.93 6.38 19.15
CA GLU A 137 -6.66 7.65 19.22
C GLU A 137 -6.88 8.31 17.86
N ALA A 138 -6.32 7.75 16.78
CA ALA A 138 -6.51 8.28 15.45
C ALA A 138 -7.82 7.81 14.81
N ARG A 139 -8.39 8.70 14.00
CA ARG A 139 -9.62 8.59 13.20
C ARG A 139 -9.29 8.34 11.74
N HIS A 140 -10.34 7.99 10.97
CA HIS A 140 -10.28 7.86 9.52
C HIS A 140 -10.39 9.24 8.86
N SER A 141 -9.32 10.03 8.90
CA SER A 141 -9.34 11.41 8.40
C SER A 141 -7.99 11.87 7.85
N GLU A 142 -8.05 12.84 6.94
CA GLU A 142 -6.90 13.46 6.29
C GLU A 142 -5.94 14.12 7.28
N ARG A 143 -6.48 14.75 8.33
CA ARG A 143 -5.68 15.35 9.40
C ARG A 143 -4.77 14.32 10.06
N ASP A 144 -5.35 13.22 10.53
CA ASP A 144 -4.62 12.21 11.28
C ASP A 144 -3.63 11.43 10.39
N TRP A 145 -3.89 11.31 9.09
CA TRP A 145 -2.92 10.77 8.13
C TRP A 145 -1.76 11.74 7.88
N ALA A 146 -2.04 13.04 7.75
CA ALA A 146 -1.02 14.05 7.54
C ALA A 146 -0.02 14.10 8.70
N GLU A 147 -0.48 13.96 9.95
CA GLU A 147 0.38 13.88 11.14
C GLU A 147 1.38 12.71 11.11
N ARG A 148 1.14 11.69 10.27
CA ARG A 148 1.95 10.45 10.19
C ARG A 148 2.73 10.31 8.89
N LEU A 149 2.56 11.27 7.97
CA LEU A 149 3.17 11.25 6.65
C LEU A 149 4.70 11.26 6.71
N GLU A 150 5.26 12.11 7.57
CA GLU A 150 6.71 12.23 7.74
C GLU A 150 7.36 10.88 8.07
N LYS A 151 6.79 10.15 9.03
CA LYS A 151 7.30 8.83 9.45
C LYS A 151 7.33 7.83 8.29
N HIS A 152 6.29 7.85 7.44
CA HIS A 152 6.24 7.00 6.24
C HIS A 152 7.34 7.37 5.25
N LEU A 153 7.52 8.66 4.96
CA LEU A 153 8.55 9.10 4.02
C LEU A 153 9.96 8.75 4.53
N ILE A 154 10.23 8.92 5.82
CA ILE A 154 11.49 8.53 6.45
C ILE A 154 11.73 7.03 6.32
N PHE A 155 10.75 6.19 6.67
CA PHE A 155 10.92 4.74 6.56
C PHE A 155 11.23 4.31 5.12
N LEU A 156 10.45 4.78 4.15
CA LEU A 156 10.59 4.37 2.76
C LEU A 156 11.96 4.74 2.20
N TYR A 157 12.43 5.98 2.44
CA TYR A 157 13.69 6.47 1.87
C TYR A 157 14.90 6.38 2.82
N SER A 158 14.75 5.78 4.01
CA SER A 158 15.88 5.46 4.88
C SER A 158 16.87 4.55 4.16
N LYS A 159 18.16 4.87 4.24
CA LYS A 159 19.22 3.96 3.80
C LYS A 159 19.19 2.72 4.71
N ILE A 160 19.25 1.55 4.08
CA ILE A 160 19.48 0.27 4.78
C ILE A 160 20.90 0.29 5.35
#